data_AF-A0A395MJX9-F1
#
_entry.id   AF-A0A395MJX9-F1
#
_cell.length_a   1.000
_cell.length_b   1.000
_cell.length_c   1.000
_cell.angle_alpha   90.00
_cell.angle_beta   90.00
_cell.angle_gamma   90.00
#
_symmetry.space_group_name_H-M   'P 1'
#
loop_
_entity.id
_entity.type
_entity.pdbx_description
1 polymer ?
#
loop_
_entity_poly.entity_id
_entity_poly.type
_entity_poly.pdbx_seq_one_letter_code
_entity_poly.pdbx_strand_id
1 'polypeptide(L)'
;MGRYIPDPFETLPSELRLRIFSFLQCKSSILPLIEASPAMLQQYLANKRRILRPALAAEFDEEMIQDAMAIILCPKAHLYLLIGRDAEPMAQHIRSWSQYQLPNPLEENNDYLLDRLNKLHNQLLILIEDYITKGIASCPPREYSCLPKTRTTERHLMFKNQVVTTRFDSAYLTAAERKKFLQAFLVYELCCKTSNVRLRFPQLFISEMVSECKLSRVQYEYLRCVDGYFRSLYGAIFAQCTEESFLRRAYEGCPLRFRVKASLAFDPNAYAPNLMWHKSQGASQGDYAACFPRLGLDRLLDFLSYDMSNKDDRKALKRKLKFVWDSQHPAKAKDWTKAFGVLMSANGRKSSRDIYGKIGVCHQDEPQLRVAQQSAWIFFDDERFYPPEPMSQWMERPKHPRRQPGKKRDFSEYVTHWE
;
A
#
# COMPACT_ATOMS: atom_id res chain seq x y z
N MET A 1 22.36 11.34 40.65
CA MET A 1 23.30 11.30 39.51
C MET A 1 23.00 10.05 38.72
N GLY A 2 22.45 10.18 37.50
CA GLY A 2 22.25 9.02 36.62
C GLY A 2 23.59 8.47 36.19
N ARG A 3 23.81 7.16 36.33
CA ARG A 3 25.04 6.50 35.85
C ARG A 3 25.13 6.69 34.34
N TYR A 4 26.20 7.33 33.88
CA TYR A 4 26.58 7.32 32.47
C TYR A 4 26.85 5.86 32.08
N ILE A 5 25.99 5.30 31.22
CA ILE A 5 26.22 4.00 30.62
C ILE A 5 27.03 4.28 29.34
N PRO A 6 28.32 3.91 29.30
CA PRO A 6 29.15 4.13 28.11
C PRO A 6 28.61 3.34 26.92
N ASP A 7 28.75 3.90 25.71
CA ASP A 7 28.35 3.23 24.48
C ASP A 7 29.20 1.98 24.28
N PRO A 8 28.61 0.77 24.21
CA PRO A 8 29.36 -0.47 24.12
C PRO A 8 30.16 -0.61 22.81
N PHE A 9 29.85 0.18 21.78
CA PHE A 9 30.56 0.17 20.50
C PHE A 9 31.69 1.21 20.44
N GLU A 10 31.82 2.08 21.44
CA GLU A 10 32.85 3.13 21.46
C GLU A 10 34.27 2.55 21.56
N THR A 11 34.42 1.43 22.29
CA THR A 11 35.70 0.72 22.42
C THR A 11 36.05 -0.14 21.21
N LEU A 12 35.12 -0.32 20.26
CA LEU A 12 35.36 -1.14 19.08
C LEU A 12 36.07 -0.36 17.98
N PRO A 13 37.13 -0.93 17.37
CA PRO A 13 37.75 -0.39 16.16
C PRO A 13 36.72 -0.16 15.05
N SER A 14 36.96 0.85 14.21
CA SER A 14 36.10 1.21 13.07
C SER A 14 35.83 0.04 12.13
N GLU A 15 36.82 -0.84 11.96
CA GLU A 15 36.77 -2.00 11.09
C GLU A 15 35.76 -3.04 11.62
N LEU A 16 35.73 -3.26 12.94
CA LEU A 16 34.76 -4.16 13.57
C LEU A 16 33.35 -3.57 13.52
N ARG A 17 33.21 -2.26 13.73
CA ARG A 17 31.92 -1.56 13.57
C ARG A 17 31.37 -1.69 12.14
N LEU A 18 32.22 -1.55 11.12
CA LEU A 18 31.82 -1.81 9.73
C LEU A 18 31.44 -3.27 9.49
N ARG A 19 32.17 -4.21 10.08
CA ARG A 19 31.87 -5.63 9.97
C ARG A 19 30.51 -5.96 10.59
N ILE A 20 30.14 -5.35 11.70
CA ILE A 20 28.80 -5.48 12.30
C ILE A 20 27.73 -5.04 11.30
N PHE A 21 27.89 -3.89 10.64
CA PHE A 21 26.94 -3.47 9.60
C PHE A 21 26.87 -4.45 8.43
N SER A 22 27.97 -5.09 8.03
CA SER A 22 27.94 -6.10 6.96
C SER A 22 27.17 -7.38 7.34
N PHE A 23 27.08 -7.69 8.63
CA PHE A 23 26.24 -8.79 9.13
C PHE A 23 24.76 -8.39 9.23
N LEU A 24 24.47 -7.10 9.38
CA LEU A 24 23.11 -6.57 9.32
C LEU A 24 22.68 -6.43 7.85
N GLN A 25 22.37 -7.58 7.23
CA GLN A 25 21.99 -7.69 5.82
C GLN A 25 20.60 -7.11 5.48
N CYS A 26 19.99 -6.32 6.35
CA CYS A 26 18.75 -5.61 6.04
C CYS A 26 18.68 -4.27 6.77
N LYS A 27 18.00 -3.31 6.15
CA LYS A 27 17.91 -1.95 6.68
C LYS A 27 17.12 -1.86 7.98
N SER A 28 16.12 -2.71 8.14
CA SER A 28 15.28 -2.75 9.34
C SER A 28 16.08 -3.04 10.61
N SER A 29 17.18 -3.80 10.49
CA SER A 29 18.08 -4.11 11.61
C SER A 29 19.17 -3.04 11.83
N ILE A 30 19.49 -2.22 10.82
CA ILE A 30 20.46 -1.13 10.94
C ILE A 30 19.90 0.02 11.78
N LEU A 31 18.61 0.35 11.62
CA LEU A 31 18.01 1.52 12.26
C LEU A 31 18.05 1.45 13.81
N PRO A 32 17.61 0.35 14.47
CA PRO A 32 17.69 0.25 15.93
C PRO A 32 19.13 0.37 16.46
N LEU A 33 20.11 -0.13 15.70
CA LEU A 33 21.51 -0.07 16.10
C LEU A 33 22.05 1.37 16.12
N ILE A 34 21.75 2.16 15.09
CA ILE A 34 22.20 3.56 15.03
C ILE A 34 21.40 4.48 15.96
N GLU A 35 20.17 4.10 16.30
CA GLU A 35 19.38 4.80 17.32
C GLU A 35 19.88 4.51 18.74
N ALA A 36 20.35 3.28 19.00
CA ALA A 36 20.85 2.87 20.30
C ALA A 36 22.32 3.26 20.58
N SER A 37 23.14 3.49 19.54
CA SER A 37 24.58 3.75 19.69
C SER A 37 25.04 4.97 18.86
N PRO A 38 25.45 6.07 19.53
CA PRO A 38 26.12 7.20 18.87
C PRO A 38 27.37 6.81 18.07
N ALA A 39 28.19 5.88 18.57
CA ALA A 39 29.40 5.43 17.88
C ALA A 39 29.08 4.69 16.57
N MET A 40 28.00 3.90 16.56
CA MET A 40 27.50 3.25 15.35
C MET A 40 26.85 4.24 14.39
N LEU A 41 26.11 5.24 14.89
CA LEU A 41 25.58 6.32 14.06
C LEU A 41 26.69 7.09 13.35
N GLN A 42 27.76 7.48 14.07
CA GLN A 42 28.92 8.15 13.48
C GLN A 42 29.57 7.28 12.40
N GLN A 43 29.77 5.99 12.67
CA GLN A 43 30.32 5.05 11.70
C GLN A 43 29.43 4.93 10.46
N TYR A 44 28.11 4.87 10.67
CA TYR A 44 27.11 4.84 9.61
C TYR A 44 27.17 6.10 8.75
N LEU A 45 27.23 7.28 9.34
CA LEU A 45 27.30 8.54 8.60
C LEU A 45 28.60 8.65 7.79
N ALA A 46 29.73 8.21 8.36
CA ALA A 46 31.03 8.21 7.69
C ALA A 46 31.11 7.23 6.51
N ASN A 47 30.41 6.09 6.58
CA ASN A 47 30.50 5.00 5.59
C ASN A 47 29.16 4.60 4.99
N LYS A 48 28.21 5.54 4.95
CA LYS A 48 26.80 5.30 4.61
C LYS A 48 26.63 4.48 3.34
N ARG A 49 27.34 4.85 2.28
CA ARG A 49 27.25 4.19 0.96
C ARG A 49 27.75 2.75 0.98
N ARG A 50 28.87 2.51 1.66
CA ARG A 50 29.47 1.17 1.82
C ARG A 50 28.57 0.24 2.63
N ILE A 51 27.79 0.79 3.55
CA ILE A 51 26.84 0.04 4.39
C ILE A 51 25.51 -0.19 3.66
N LEU A 52 24.97 0.85 2.99
CA LEU A 52 23.66 0.79 2.34
C LEU A 52 23.64 -0.13 1.11
N ARG A 53 24.73 -0.16 0.34
CA ARG A 53 24.77 -0.90 -0.92
C ARG A 53 24.58 -2.42 -0.73
N PRO A 54 25.31 -3.09 0.19
CA PRO A 54 25.02 -4.49 0.52
C PRO A 54 23.63 -4.70 1.13
N ALA A 55 23.16 -3.78 2.00
CA ALA A 55 21.85 -3.90 2.62
C ALA A 55 20.71 -3.85 1.60
N LEU A 56 20.82 -3.00 0.56
CA LEU A 56 19.85 -2.94 -0.53
C LEU A 56 20.01 -4.15 -1.47
N ALA A 57 21.23 -4.58 -1.78
CA ALA A 57 21.48 -5.76 -2.61
C ALA A 57 20.91 -7.05 -2.01
N ALA A 58 20.79 -7.13 -0.68
CA ALA A 58 20.16 -8.26 -0.01
C ALA A 58 18.61 -8.26 -0.12
N GLU A 59 18.00 -7.11 -0.42
CA GLU A 59 16.53 -6.94 -0.48
C GLU A 59 15.98 -6.86 -1.90
N PHE A 60 16.80 -6.49 -2.89
CA PHE A 60 16.44 -6.39 -4.31
C PHE A 60 17.17 -7.45 -5.13
N ASP A 61 16.46 -8.12 -6.03
CA ASP A 61 17.09 -8.84 -7.14
C ASP A 61 17.20 -7.96 -8.39
N GLU A 62 17.86 -8.48 -9.42
CA GLU A 62 18.10 -7.78 -10.68
C GLU A 62 16.81 -7.27 -11.35
N GLU A 63 15.73 -8.06 -11.30
CA GLU A 63 14.42 -7.67 -11.86
C GLU A 63 13.83 -6.50 -11.06
N MET A 64 13.85 -6.57 -9.73
CA MET A 64 13.38 -5.50 -8.87
C MET A 64 14.22 -4.22 -9.01
N ILE A 65 15.52 -4.33 -9.30
CA ILE A 65 16.36 -3.16 -9.61
C ILE A 65 15.91 -2.52 -10.92
N GLN A 66 15.66 -3.29 -11.97
CA GLN A 66 15.15 -2.75 -13.24
C GLN A 66 13.78 -2.07 -13.05
N ASP A 67 12.86 -2.67 -12.31
CA ASP A 67 11.56 -2.07 -11.98
C ASP A 67 11.71 -0.78 -11.16
N ALA A 68 12.58 -0.79 -10.15
CA ALA A 68 12.86 0.40 -9.35
C ALA A 68 13.43 1.52 -10.21
N MET A 69 14.34 1.22 -11.13
CA MET A 69 14.91 2.20 -12.05
C MET A 69 13.88 2.69 -13.06
N ALA A 70 12.98 1.82 -13.53
CA ALA A 70 11.89 2.21 -14.42
C ALA A 70 10.95 3.22 -13.75
N ILE A 71 10.70 3.08 -12.45
CA ILE A 71 9.93 4.04 -11.65
C ILE A 71 10.74 5.33 -11.42
N ILE A 72 12.00 5.20 -11.03
CA ILE A 72 12.89 6.31 -10.64
C ILE A 72 13.17 7.22 -11.83
N LEU A 73 13.54 6.66 -12.97
CA LEU A 73 13.94 7.37 -14.17
C LEU A 73 12.75 7.74 -15.07
N CYS A 74 11.54 7.29 -14.71
CA CYS A 74 10.33 7.54 -15.50
C CYS A 74 10.19 9.03 -15.87
N PRO A 75 10.18 9.37 -17.17
CA PRO A 75 10.01 10.75 -17.61
C PRO A 75 8.67 11.31 -17.12
N LYS A 76 8.67 12.57 -16.69
CA LYS A 76 7.47 13.24 -16.15
C LYS A 76 6.45 13.51 -17.26
N ALA A 77 5.51 12.59 -17.46
CA ALA A 77 4.48 12.61 -18.51
C ALA A 77 3.65 13.92 -18.60
N HIS A 78 3.52 14.69 -17.51
CA HIS A 78 2.78 15.97 -17.52
C HIS A 78 3.54 17.10 -18.24
N LEU A 79 4.87 17.03 -18.32
CA LEU A 79 5.68 18.05 -19.00
C LEU A 79 5.59 17.93 -20.53
N TYR A 80 5.38 16.73 -21.05
CA TYR A 80 5.36 16.49 -22.50
C TYR A 80 4.06 16.97 -23.18
N LEU A 81 2.94 16.99 -22.44
CA LEU A 81 1.62 17.37 -22.96
C LEU A 81 1.36 18.87 -22.95
N LEU A 82 1.96 19.60 -22.02
CA LEU A 82 1.85 21.07 -21.96
C LEU A 82 2.64 21.74 -23.10
N ILE A 83 3.60 21.03 -23.69
CA ILE A 83 4.60 21.60 -24.62
C ILE A 83 4.51 20.96 -26.01
N GLY A 84 3.61 20.00 -26.24
CA GLY A 84 3.50 19.31 -27.54
C GLY A 84 4.79 18.57 -27.94
N ARG A 85 5.58 18.11 -26.95
CA ARG A 85 6.85 17.43 -27.22
C ARG A 85 6.65 15.96 -27.56
N ASP A 86 7.60 15.47 -28.34
CA ASP A 86 7.73 14.11 -28.84
C ASP A 86 7.57 13.05 -27.73
N ALA A 87 6.83 11.98 -28.01
CA ALA A 87 6.64 10.86 -27.08
C ALA A 87 7.88 9.95 -27.00
N GLU A 88 8.90 10.21 -27.84
CA GLU A 88 10.11 9.42 -27.97
C GLU A 88 10.88 9.19 -26.67
N PRO A 89 11.04 10.16 -25.74
CA PRO A 89 11.73 9.90 -24.48
C PRO A 89 11.02 8.84 -23.62
N MET A 90 9.68 8.78 -23.69
CA MET A 90 8.89 7.78 -22.98
C MET A 90 8.98 6.42 -23.68
N ALA A 91 8.91 6.40 -25.01
CA ALA A 91 9.09 5.18 -25.80
C ALA A 91 10.47 4.55 -25.53
N GLN A 92 11.53 5.36 -25.60
CA GLN A 92 12.89 4.91 -25.32
C GLN A 92 13.05 4.40 -23.89
N HIS A 93 12.44 5.07 -22.90
CA HIS A 93 12.47 4.61 -21.51
C HIS A 93 11.82 3.23 -21.34
N ILE A 94 10.65 3.01 -21.97
CA ILE A 94 9.94 1.72 -21.93
C ILE A 94 10.76 0.62 -22.61
N ARG A 95 11.35 0.91 -23.77
CA ARG A 95 12.24 -0.03 -24.47
C ARG A 95 13.44 -0.42 -23.62
N SER A 96 14.16 0.57 -23.07
CA SER A 96 15.33 0.31 -22.22
C SER A 96 14.97 -0.51 -20.98
N TRP A 97 13.81 -0.26 -20.36
CA TRP A 97 13.32 -1.11 -19.26
C TRP A 97 13.01 -2.54 -19.72
N SER A 98 12.27 -2.72 -20.82
CA SER A 98 11.90 -4.06 -21.35
C SER A 98 13.12 -4.90 -21.77
N GLN A 99 14.23 -4.24 -22.10
CA GLN A 99 15.48 -4.86 -22.50
C GLN A 99 16.48 -5.00 -21.34
N TYR A 100 16.08 -4.70 -20.10
CA TYR A 100 16.93 -4.75 -18.91
C TYR A 100 18.20 -3.88 -19.05
N GLN A 101 18.09 -2.71 -19.70
CA GLN A 101 19.20 -1.80 -20.01
C GLN A 101 19.20 -0.55 -19.12
N LEU A 102 18.36 -0.48 -18.08
CA LEU A 102 18.43 0.62 -17.13
C LEU A 102 19.65 0.45 -16.21
N PRO A 103 20.26 1.56 -15.76
CA PRO A 103 21.49 1.52 -14.97
C PRO A 103 21.32 0.81 -13.64
N ASN A 104 22.33 0.07 -13.18
CA ASN A 104 22.28 -0.62 -11.89
C ASN A 104 23.07 0.17 -10.83
N PRO A 105 22.42 0.89 -9.89
CA PRO A 105 23.13 1.68 -8.88
C PRO A 105 23.86 0.84 -7.82
N LEU A 106 23.65 -0.48 -7.78
CA LEU A 106 24.36 -1.41 -6.90
C LEU A 106 25.68 -1.90 -7.51
N GLU A 107 25.82 -1.85 -8.83
CA GLU A 107 27.06 -2.21 -9.53
C GLU A 107 27.85 -0.98 -9.95
N GLU A 108 27.15 0.04 -10.46
CA GLU A 108 27.74 1.29 -10.93
C GLU A 108 28.02 2.25 -9.78
N ASN A 109 29.16 2.96 -9.80
CA ASN A 109 29.48 4.02 -8.84
C ASN A 109 28.62 5.30 -9.05
N ASN A 110 27.29 5.15 -9.08
CA ASN A 110 26.31 6.21 -9.22
C ASN A 110 25.60 6.47 -7.89
N ASP A 111 26.25 7.30 -7.07
CA ASP A 111 25.77 7.61 -5.72
C ASP A 111 24.40 8.30 -5.70
N TYR A 112 24.10 9.10 -6.75
CA TYR A 112 22.81 9.75 -6.88
C TYR A 112 21.67 8.75 -7.06
N LEU A 113 21.86 7.75 -7.95
CA LEU A 113 20.85 6.71 -8.14
C LEU A 113 20.74 5.79 -6.93
N LEU A 114 21.84 5.51 -6.24
CA LEU A 114 21.81 4.76 -4.97
C LEU A 114 20.97 5.48 -3.91
N ASP A 115 21.15 6.79 -3.74
CA ASP A 115 20.36 7.58 -2.79
C ASP A 115 18.86 7.60 -3.18
N ARG A 116 18.55 7.63 -4.48
CA ARG A 116 17.18 7.54 -4.98
C ARG A 116 16.54 6.18 -4.77
N LEU A 117 17.27 5.10 -5.01
CA LEU A 117 16.83 3.73 -4.72
C LEU A 117 16.55 3.57 -3.22
N ASN A 118 17.48 4.05 -2.40
CA ASN A 118 17.35 4.04 -0.94
C ASN A 118 16.10 4.81 -0.46
N LYS A 119 15.81 5.96 -1.09
CA LYS A 119 14.60 6.74 -0.81
C LYS A 119 13.32 5.99 -1.20
N LEU A 120 13.28 5.40 -2.41
CA LEU A 120 12.15 4.60 -2.86
C LEU A 120 11.91 3.42 -1.91
N HIS A 121 12.97 2.68 -1.57
CA HIS A 121 12.90 1.57 -0.62
C HIS A 121 12.28 2.00 0.72
N ASN A 122 12.74 3.11 1.31
CA ASN A 122 12.17 3.63 2.56
C ASN A 122 10.69 3.97 2.44
N GLN A 123 10.29 4.57 1.32
CA GLN A 123 8.89 4.94 1.08
C GLN A 123 8.01 3.70 0.97
N LEU A 124 8.47 2.67 0.25
CA LEU A 124 7.76 1.39 0.14
C LEU A 124 7.68 0.69 1.50
N LEU A 125 8.78 0.66 2.25
CA LEU A 125 8.84 -0.03 3.54
C LEU A 125 7.85 0.56 4.55
N ILE A 126 7.74 1.90 4.61
CA ILE A 126 6.73 2.59 5.45
C ILE A 126 5.31 2.11 5.11
N LEU A 127 4.99 1.95 3.84
CA LEU A 127 3.66 1.53 3.38
C LEU A 127 3.43 0.04 3.60
N ILE A 128 4.45 -0.80 3.44
CA ILE A 128 4.39 -2.24 3.72
C ILE A 128 4.15 -2.46 5.22
N GLU A 129 4.91 -1.79 6.07
CA GLU A 129 4.74 -1.87 7.52
C GLU A 129 3.35 -1.38 7.95
N ASP A 130 2.84 -0.29 7.37
CA ASP A 130 1.47 0.19 7.60
C ASP A 130 0.41 -0.83 7.19
N TYR A 131 0.58 -1.42 6.01
CA TYR A 131 -0.32 -2.43 5.49
C TYR A 131 -0.37 -3.67 6.40
N ILE A 132 0.78 -4.20 6.80
CA ILE A 132 0.86 -5.33 7.73
C ILE A 132 0.20 -4.98 9.05
N THR A 133 0.51 -3.80 9.62
CA THR A 133 -0.09 -3.34 10.89
C THR A 133 -1.61 -3.36 10.83
N LYS A 134 -2.19 -2.89 9.73
CA LYS A 134 -3.64 -2.87 9.50
C LYS A 134 -4.21 -4.26 9.28
N GLY A 135 -3.48 -5.12 8.56
CA GLY A 135 -3.92 -6.47 8.23
C GLY A 135 -3.93 -7.43 9.42
N ILE A 136 -3.02 -7.26 10.38
CA ILE A 136 -2.95 -8.09 11.59
C ILE A 136 -3.70 -7.49 12.79
N ALA A 137 -4.34 -6.33 12.61
CA ALA A 137 -5.02 -5.63 13.69
C ALA A 137 -6.22 -6.43 14.20
N SER A 138 -6.46 -6.37 15.52
CA SER A 138 -7.65 -6.97 16.11
C SER A 138 -8.96 -6.27 15.70
N CYS A 139 -8.88 -5.00 15.24
CA CYS A 139 -10.03 -4.20 14.84
C CYS A 139 -9.80 -3.47 13.50
N PRO A 140 -9.57 -4.17 12.37
CA PRO A 140 -9.08 -3.58 11.13
C PRO A 140 -9.74 -2.26 10.69
N PRO A 141 -11.07 -2.06 10.76
CA PRO A 141 -11.68 -0.78 10.38
C PRO A 141 -11.12 0.45 11.12
N ARG A 142 -10.70 0.29 12.38
CA ARG A 142 -10.06 1.34 13.19
C ARG A 142 -8.67 1.65 12.64
N GLU A 143 -7.80 0.65 12.53
CA GLU A 143 -6.43 0.85 12.04
C GLU A 143 -6.41 1.32 10.58
N TYR A 144 -7.30 0.80 9.74
CA TYR A 144 -7.44 1.24 8.35
C TYR A 144 -7.89 2.68 8.19
N SER A 145 -8.58 3.27 9.17
CA SER A 145 -8.91 4.71 9.17
C SER A 145 -7.70 5.61 9.46
N CYS A 146 -6.59 5.03 9.93
CA CYS A 146 -5.38 5.74 10.33
C CYS A 146 -4.40 5.88 9.16
N LEU A 147 -3.53 6.88 9.25
CA LEU A 147 -2.46 7.13 8.30
C LEU A 147 -1.09 6.84 8.92
N PRO A 148 -0.14 6.31 8.12
CA PRO A 148 1.24 6.18 8.58
C PRO A 148 1.88 7.56 8.72
N LYS A 149 2.59 7.78 9.82
CA LYS A 149 3.47 8.94 9.96
C LYS A 149 4.69 8.78 9.04
N THR A 150 4.83 9.66 8.05
CA THR A 150 5.86 9.57 7.00
C THR A 150 7.11 10.44 7.26
N ARG A 151 7.02 11.39 8.21
CA ARG A 151 8.04 12.45 8.43
C ARG A 151 8.95 12.24 9.64
N THR A 152 8.64 11.26 10.50
CA THR A 152 9.38 11.00 11.75
C THR A 152 9.90 9.58 11.78
N THR A 153 10.95 9.34 12.56
CA THR A 153 11.41 7.98 12.89
C THR A 153 10.38 7.20 13.70
N GLU A 154 9.44 7.89 14.34
CA GLU A 154 8.33 7.28 15.06
C GLU A 154 7.48 6.38 14.16
N ARG A 155 7.44 5.11 14.54
CA ARG A 155 6.69 4.04 13.86
C ARG A 155 5.27 3.98 14.40
N HIS A 156 4.44 4.99 14.13
CA HIS A 156 3.03 5.00 14.57
C HIS A 156 2.04 5.20 13.42
N LEU A 157 0.84 4.65 13.62
CA LEU A 157 -0.38 4.97 12.89
C LEU A 157 -1.11 6.08 13.64
N MET A 158 -1.52 7.10 12.89
CA MET A 158 -2.10 8.33 13.43
C MET A 158 -3.51 8.55 12.90
N PHE A 159 -4.39 9.06 13.75
CA PHE A 159 -5.67 9.62 13.33
C PHE A 159 -5.84 11.02 13.93
N LYS A 160 -5.93 12.06 13.10
CA LYS A 160 -6.02 13.47 13.53
C LYS A 160 -5.01 13.80 14.64
N ASN A 161 -3.76 13.34 14.46
CA ASN A 161 -2.62 13.48 15.40
C ASN A 161 -2.73 12.72 16.74
N GLN A 162 -3.65 11.77 16.85
CA GLN A 162 -3.68 10.82 17.95
C GLN A 162 -2.96 9.53 17.54
N VAL A 163 -2.04 9.06 18.37
CA VAL A 163 -1.38 7.76 18.21
C VAL A 163 -2.42 6.68 18.45
N VAL A 164 -2.57 5.78 17.48
CA VAL A 164 -3.56 4.69 17.53
C VAL A 164 -2.91 3.36 17.86
N THR A 165 -1.86 3.02 17.11
CA THR A 165 -1.13 1.75 17.18
C THR A 165 0.31 1.95 16.69
N THR A 166 1.26 1.21 17.25
CA THR A 166 2.64 1.13 16.76
C THR A 166 2.70 0.30 15.48
N ARG A 167 3.40 0.82 14.48
CA ARG A 167 3.58 0.17 13.19
C ARG A 167 4.48 -1.06 13.34
N PHE A 168 4.14 -2.10 12.60
CA PHE A 168 4.88 -3.33 12.50
C PHE A 168 6.35 -3.09 12.14
N ASP A 169 7.26 -3.83 12.77
CA ASP A 169 8.69 -3.80 12.44
C ASP A 169 9.02 -4.86 11.40
N SER A 170 9.42 -4.41 10.21
CA SER A 170 9.82 -5.27 9.09
C SER A 170 11.01 -6.19 9.39
N ALA A 171 11.75 -5.98 10.49
CA ALA A 171 12.75 -6.92 10.99
C ALA A 171 12.17 -8.30 11.36
N TYR A 172 10.86 -8.40 11.67
CA TYR A 172 10.18 -9.66 11.97
C TYR A 172 9.69 -10.43 10.71
N LEU A 173 9.97 -9.93 9.51
CA LEU A 173 9.72 -10.66 8.27
C LEU A 173 10.91 -11.53 7.89
N THR A 174 10.63 -12.66 7.23
CA THR A 174 11.68 -13.41 6.53
C THR A 174 12.18 -12.57 5.34
N ALA A 175 13.39 -12.88 4.85
CA ALA A 175 13.91 -12.23 3.64
C ALA A 175 13.00 -12.47 2.42
N ALA A 176 12.39 -13.67 2.33
CA ALA A 176 11.47 -14.02 1.27
C ALA A 176 10.18 -13.19 1.34
N GLU A 177 9.58 -13.03 2.52
CA GLU A 177 8.39 -12.19 2.72
C GLU A 177 8.64 -10.74 2.36
N ARG A 178 9.75 -10.15 2.85
CA ARG A 178 10.13 -8.76 2.50
C ARG A 178 10.23 -8.59 0.99
N LYS A 179 10.88 -9.55 0.31
CA LYS A 179 11.04 -9.53 -1.14
C LYS A 179 9.71 -9.59 -1.87
N LYS A 180 8.78 -10.46 -1.46
CA LYS A 180 7.42 -10.53 -2.03
C LYS A 180 6.67 -9.20 -1.90
N PHE A 181 6.72 -8.58 -0.71
CA PHE A 181 6.09 -7.28 -0.49
C PHE A 181 6.71 -6.20 -1.37
N LEU A 182 8.04 -6.07 -1.38
CA LEU A 182 8.74 -5.08 -2.19
C LEU A 182 8.44 -5.25 -3.68
N GLN A 183 8.52 -6.48 -4.20
CA GLN A 183 8.21 -6.79 -5.60
C GLN A 183 6.77 -6.39 -5.94
N ALA A 184 5.78 -6.76 -5.12
CA ALA A 184 4.39 -6.43 -5.38
C ALA A 184 4.12 -4.92 -5.40
N PHE A 185 4.74 -4.17 -4.48
CA PHE A 185 4.61 -2.71 -4.42
C PHE A 185 5.32 -2.02 -5.60
N LEU A 186 6.48 -2.51 -6.02
CA LEU A 186 7.20 -2.01 -7.21
C LEU A 186 6.38 -2.22 -8.47
N VAL A 187 5.94 -3.46 -8.72
CA VAL A 187 5.12 -3.79 -9.91
C VAL A 187 3.82 -2.99 -9.90
N TYR A 188 3.19 -2.79 -8.74
CA TYR A 188 2.00 -1.94 -8.62
C TYR A 188 2.28 -0.48 -9.00
N GLU A 189 3.37 0.10 -8.51
CA GLU A 189 3.74 1.48 -8.82
C GLU A 189 4.11 1.66 -10.30
N LEU A 190 4.84 0.69 -10.85
CA LEU A 190 5.15 0.63 -12.28
C LEU A 190 3.86 0.58 -13.10
N CYS A 191 2.89 -0.24 -12.70
CA CYS A 191 1.57 -0.29 -13.32
C CYS A 191 0.82 1.06 -13.25
N CYS A 192 0.99 1.85 -12.17
CA CYS A 192 0.42 3.19 -12.06
C CYS A 192 1.07 4.18 -13.02
N LYS A 193 2.40 4.17 -13.13
CA LYS A 193 3.17 5.03 -14.05
C LYS A 193 2.81 4.74 -15.51
N THR A 194 2.76 3.45 -15.85
CA THR A 194 2.48 2.93 -17.18
C THR A 194 1.03 3.14 -17.61
N SER A 195 0.06 3.00 -16.71
CA SER A 195 -1.37 3.26 -17.01
C SER A 195 -1.62 4.68 -17.50
N ASN A 196 -0.93 5.67 -16.92
CA ASN A 196 -1.02 7.07 -17.34
C ASN A 196 -0.43 7.27 -18.75
N VAL A 197 0.62 6.54 -19.10
CA VAL A 197 1.21 6.54 -20.44
C VAL A 197 0.28 5.86 -21.43
N ARG A 198 -0.27 4.67 -21.10
CA ARG A 198 -1.19 3.92 -21.96
C ARG A 198 -2.45 4.69 -22.34
N LEU A 199 -3.05 5.41 -21.38
CA LEU A 199 -4.23 6.24 -21.65
C LEU A 199 -3.95 7.37 -22.65
N ARG A 200 -2.70 7.80 -22.74
CA ARG A 200 -2.28 8.96 -23.53
C ARG A 200 -1.55 8.57 -24.82
N PHE A 201 -0.90 7.40 -24.85
CA PHE A 201 -0.11 6.85 -25.95
C PHE A 201 -0.34 5.33 -26.09
N PRO A 202 -1.56 4.89 -26.46
CA PRO A 202 -1.92 3.47 -26.52
C PRO A 202 -1.05 2.65 -27.49
N GLN A 203 -0.57 3.27 -28.57
CA GLN A 203 0.25 2.65 -29.62
C GLN A 203 1.65 2.21 -29.14
N LEU A 204 2.23 2.89 -28.15
CA LEU A 204 3.53 2.52 -27.57
C LEU A 204 3.42 1.34 -26.59
N PHE A 205 2.20 1.00 -26.18
CA PHE A 205 1.96 0.19 -24.98
C PHE A 205 1.58 -1.26 -25.25
N ILE A 206 1.01 -1.55 -26.42
CA ILE A 206 0.34 -2.81 -26.70
C ILE A 206 1.33 -3.92 -27.08
N SER A 207 2.50 -3.59 -27.63
CA SER A 207 3.47 -4.59 -28.10
C SER A 207 4.57 -4.92 -27.08
N GLU A 208 5.20 -3.91 -26.45
CA GLU A 208 6.45 -4.10 -25.69
C GLU A 208 6.21 -4.52 -24.22
N MET A 209 5.15 -4.02 -23.56
CA MET A 209 4.87 -4.37 -22.16
C MET A 209 4.11 -5.68 -21.97
N VAL A 210 3.24 -6.05 -22.92
CA VAL A 210 2.35 -7.21 -22.78
C VAL A 210 3.10 -8.53 -22.96
N SER A 211 4.22 -8.52 -23.70
CA SER A 211 5.09 -9.69 -23.84
C SER A 211 5.92 -9.97 -22.58
N GLU A 212 6.49 -8.92 -21.99
CA GLU A 212 7.43 -9.01 -20.86
C GLU A 212 6.75 -9.07 -19.49
N CYS A 213 5.65 -8.35 -19.28
CA CYS A 213 4.94 -8.31 -17.99
C CYS A 213 3.87 -9.42 -17.87
N LYS A 214 4.21 -10.67 -18.22
CA LYS A 214 3.30 -11.81 -18.01
C LYS A 214 3.33 -12.21 -16.54
N LEU A 215 2.35 -11.75 -15.79
CA LEU A 215 2.25 -12.05 -14.38
C LEU A 215 1.74 -13.47 -14.15
N SER A 216 2.37 -14.18 -13.22
CA SER A 216 1.77 -15.36 -12.63
C SER A 216 0.49 -14.99 -11.88
N ARG A 217 -0.38 -15.97 -11.66
CA ARG A 217 -1.61 -15.76 -10.90
C ARG A 217 -1.36 -15.27 -9.47
N VAL A 218 -0.32 -15.80 -8.83
CA VAL A 218 0.03 -15.42 -7.46
C VAL A 218 0.47 -13.95 -7.43
N GLN A 219 1.31 -13.52 -8.38
CA GLN A 219 1.70 -12.11 -8.52
C GLN A 219 0.49 -11.20 -8.79
N TYR A 220 -0.47 -11.66 -9.59
CA TYR A 220 -1.72 -10.91 -9.80
C TYR A 220 -2.53 -10.73 -8.51
N GLU A 221 -2.64 -11.76 -7.67
CA GLU A 221 -3.31 -11.63 -6.38
C GLU A 221 -2.53 -10.74 -5.40
N TYR A 222 -1.19 -10.74 -5.44
CA TYR A 222 -0.39 -9.74 -4.72
C TYR A 222 -0.75 -8.32 -5.14
N LEU A 223 -0.86 -8.05 -6.44
CA LEU A 223 -1.24 -6.73 -6.95
C LEU A 223 -2.65 -6.31 -6.53
N ARG A 224 -3.60 -7.26 -6.48
CA ARG A 224 -4.95 -6.97 -5.98
C ARG A 224 -4.96 -6.60 -4.50
N CYS A 225 -4.12 -7.27 -3.70
CA CYS A 225 -3.95 -6.94 -2.30
C CYS A 225 -3.37 -5.52 -2.13
N VAL A 226 -2.31 -5.20 -2.88
CA VAL A 226 -1.71 -3.86 -2.88
C VAL A 226 -2.70 -2.79 -3.36
N ASP A 227 -3.47 -3.05 -4.42
CA ASP A 227 -4.52 -2.15 -4.90
C ASP A 227 -5.58 -1.91 -3.81
N GLY A 228 -6.06 -2.97 -3.15
CA GLY A 228 -7.00 -2.88 -2.03
C GLY A 228 -6.45 -2.05 -0.88
N TYR A 229 -5.17 -2.23 -0.54
CA TYR A 229 -4.49 -1.41 0.45
C TYR A 229 -4.41 0.07 0.02
N PHE A 230 -3.98 0.38 -1.20
CA PHE A 230 -3.93 1.77 -1.67
C PHE A 230 -5.31 2.42 -1.66
N ARG A 231 -6.37 1.72 -2.12
CA ARG A 231 -7.76 2.21 -2.00
C ARG A 231 -8.09 2.56 -0.55
N SER A 232 -7.81 1.64 0.37
CA SER A 232 -8.07 1.86 1.81
C SER A 232 -7.32 3.07 2.36
N LEU A 233 -6.09 3.32 1.91
CA LEU A 233 -5.29 4.44 2.35
C LEU A 233 -5.86 5.79 1.87
N TYR A 234 -6.42 5.83 0.64
CA TYR A 234 -7.19 6.99 0.19
C TYR A 234 -8.50 7.15 0.98
N GLY A 235 -9.18 6.05 1.33
CA GLY A 235 -10.32 6.09 2.24
C GLY A 235 -9.96 6.65 3.62
N ALA A 236 -8.79 6.31 4.14
CA ALA A 236 -8.26 6.87 5.38
C ALA A 236 -7.98 8.38 5.26
N ILE A 237 -7.39 8.82 4.14
CA ILE A 237 -7.20 10.25 3.83
C ILE A 237 -8.55 10.98 3.82
N PHE A 238 -9.59 10.37 3.23
CA PHE A 238 -10.94 10.94 3.22
C PHE A 238 -11.48 11.06 4.65
N ALA A 239 -11.31 10.03 5.49
CA ALA A 239 -11.71 10.04 6.90
C ALA A 239 -11.01 11.13 7.71
N GLN A 240 -9.74 11.44 7.42
CA GLN A 240 -9.05 12.57 8.07
C GLN A 240 -9.72 13.90 7.72
N CYS A 241 -10.19 14.06 6.47
CA CYS A 241 -10.77 15.29 5.95
C CYS A 241 -12.23 15.55 6.36
N THR A 242 -12.88 14.60 7.05
CA THR A 242 -14.26 14.77 7.54
C THR A 242 -14.27 15.33 8.97
N GLU A 243 -15.26 16.15 9.29
CA GLU A 243 -15.41 16.74 10.64
C GLU A 243 -15.99 15.74 11.65
N GLU A 244 -16.59 14.64 11.19
CA GLU A 244 -17.21 13.65 12.08
C GLU A 244 -16.16 12.96 12.97
N SER A 245 -16.41 13.04 14.28
CA SER A 245 -15.63 12.41 15.34
C SER A 245 -15.99 10.93 15.49
N PHE A 246 -15.85 10.15 14.41
CA PHE A 246 -16.32 8.76 14.39
C PHE A 246 -15.55 7.86 15.39
N LEU A 247 -14.27 8.14 15.63
CA LEU A 247 -13.46 7.36 16.59
C LEU A 247 -14.04 7.37 18.01
N ARG A 248 -14.85 8.36 18.39
CA ARG A 248 -15.39 8.46 19.75
C ARG A 248 -16.70 7.68 19.96
N ARG A 249 -17.48 7.38 18.91
CA ARG A 249 -18.77 6.67 19.05
C ARG A 249 -18.73 5.18 18.72
N ALA A 250 -17.75 4.72 17.95
CA ALA A 250 -17.71 3.33 17.52
C ALA A 250 -17.16 2.33 18.57
N TYR A 251 -16.55 2.80 19.68
CA TYR A 251 -15.66 1.92 20.47
C TYR A 251 -15.66 2.06 22.00
N GLU A 252 -16.65 2.71 22.63
CA GLU A 252 -16.80 2.66 24.10
C GLU A 252 -17.22 1.27 24.64
N GLY A 253 -17.21 0.20 23.82
CA GLY A 253 -17.69 -1.12 24.24
C GLY A 253 -17.12 -2.33 23.51
N CYS A 254 -15.84 -2.34 23.11
CA CYS A 254 -15.26 -3.52 22.49
C CYS A 254 -14.37 -4.30 23.46
N PRO A 255 -14.96 -5.25 24.21
CA PRO A 255 -14.30 -6.54 24.39
C PRO A 255 -15.18 -7.76 24.04
N LEU A 256 -14.48 -8.73 23.42
CA LEU A 256 -14.61 -10.19 23.57
C LEU A 256 -15.97 -10.84 23.23
N ARG A 257 -16.35 -10.78 21.96
CA ARG A 257 -16.71 -11.95 21.11
C ARG A 257 -17.57 -11.47 19.94
N PHE A 258 -16.93 -11.42 18.77
CA PHE A 258 -17.54 -11.65 17.46
C PHE A 258 -18.96 -11.10 17.25
N ARG A 259 -19.07 -9.87 16.76
CA ARG A 259 -20.30 -9.43 16.08
C ARG A 259 -20.04 -9.06 14.62
N VAL A 260 -20.35 -10.05 13.79
CA VAL A 260 -20.72 -10.04 12.36
C VAL A 260 -19.63 -9.57 11.37
N LYS A 261 -18.77 -10.52 10.97
CA LYS A 261 -17.60 -10.36 10.09
C LYS A 261 -17.92 -10.31 8.59
N ALA A 262 -18.94 -9.53 8.23
CA ALA A 262 -19.00 -8.81 6.95
C ALA A 262 -18.82 -7.29 7.16
N SER A 263 -18.88 -6.83 8.41
CA SER A 263 -18.61 -5.44 8.85
C SER A 263 -17.15 -5.17 9.23
N LEU A 264 -16.26 -6.16 9.10
CA LEU A 264 -14.83 -6.02 9.44
C LEU A 264 -13.95 -5.50 8.32
N ALA A 265 -14.40 -5.59 7.06
CA ALA A 265 -13.64 -5.00 5.98
C ALA A 265 -13.85 -3.49 6.01
N PHE A 266 -12.75 -2.73 6.05
CA PHE A 266 -12.82 -1.28 5.91
C PHE A 266 -13.35 -0.94 4.51
N ASP A 267 -14.43 -0.15 4.43
CA ASP A 267 -14.93 0.38 3.16
C ASP A 267 -14.23 1.71 2.84
N PRO A 268 -13.36 1.75 1.82
CA PRO A 268 -12.64 2.97 1.47
C PRO A 268 -13.54 4.11 0.97
N ASN A 269 -14.75 3.81 0.52
CA ASN A 269 -15.68 4.81 -0.01
C ASN A 269 -16.60 5.40 1.06
N ALA A 270 -16.60 4.87 2.29
CA ALA A 270 -17.52 5.28 3.35
C ALA A 270 -17.45 6.80 3.65
N TYR A 271 -16.27 7.41 3.50
CA TYR A 271 -16.03 8.83 3.82
C TYR A 271 -16.10 9.76 2.60
N ALA A 272 -16.14 9.22 1.39
CA ALA A 272 -16.14 10.02 0.17
C ALA A 272 -17.38 10.93 0.01
N PRO A 273 -18.62 10.50 0.38
CA PRO A 273 -19.80 11.37 0.30
C PRO A 273 -19.67 12.68 1.09
N ASN A 274 -18.98 12.63 2.24
CA ASN A 274 -18.77 13.79 3.12
C ASN A 274 -17.79 14.83 2.54
N LEU A 275 -17.16 14.52 1.41
CA LEU A 275 -16.28 15.46 0.71
C LEU A 275 -17.04 16.38 -0.25
N MET A 276 -18.35 16.17 -0.45
CA MET A 276 -19.23 16.98 -1.31
C MET A 276 -18.72 17.09 -2.76
N TRP A 277 -18.15 16.02 -3.30
CA TRP A 277 -17.71 15.97 -4.69
C TRP A 277 -18.89 15.65 -5.61
N HIS A 278 -19.33 16.63 -6.40
CA HIS A 278 -20.40 16.45 -7.38
C HIS A 278 -20.04 15.36 -8.40
N LYS A 279 -21.07 14.68 -8.91
CA LYS A 279 -20.94 13.68 -9.97
C LYS A 279 -20.42 14.35 -11.23
N SER A 280 -19.21 14.02 -11.68
CA SER A 280 -18.80 14.32 -13.06
C SER A 280 -19.67 13.47 -13.98
N GLN A 281 -20.30 14.08 -15.00
CA GLN A 281 -21.08 13.35 -16.01
C GLN A 281 -20.24 12.20 -16.59
N GLY A 282 -20.70 10.96 -16.43
CA GLY A 282 -20.07 9.76 -16.99
C GLY A 282 -19.18 8.93 -16.05
N ALA A 283 -19.00 9.32 -14.78
CA ALA A 283 -18.36 8.43 -13.80
C ALA A 283 -19.35 7.34 -13.34
N SER A 284 -18.95 6.06 -13.42
CA SER A 284 -19.69 4.98 -12.78
C SER A 284 -19.81 5.29 -11.28
N GLN A 285 -21.03 5.21 -10.78
CA GLN A 285 -21.46 5.57 -9.44
C GLN A 285 -20.53 5.02 -8.34
N GLY A 286 -19.96 5.91 -7.51
CA GLY A 286 -19.66 5.61 -6.10
C GLY A 286 -18.28 5.07 -5.70
N ASP A 287 -17.34 4.79 -6.61
CA ASP A 287 -16.02 4.23 -6.23
C ASP A 287 -14.88 5.28 -6.32
N TYR A 288 -14.97 6.31 -5.49
CA TYR A 288 -13.97 7.39 -5.40
C TYR A 288 -12.60 6.84 -5.01
N ALA A 289 -12.55 5.88 -4.10
CA ALA A 289 -11.30 5.30 -3.61
C ALA A 289 -10.59 4.43 -4.66
N ALA A 290 -11.28 3.86 -5.65
CA ALA A 290 -10.64 3.14 -6.76
C ALA A 290 -9.93 4.04 -7.79
N CYS A 291 -10.29 5.32 -7.81
CA CYS A 291 -9.80 6.26 -8.81
C CYS A 291 -8.42 6.84 -8.45
N PHE A 292 -8.21 7.20 -7.18
CA PHE A 292 -6.97 7.85 -6.74
C PHE A 292 -5.70 6.96 -6.73
N PRO A 293 -5.74 5.65 -6.44
CA PRO A 293 -4.57 4.78 -6.44
C PRO A 293 -3.73 4.85 -7.72
N ARG A 294 -4.38 5.08 -8.87
CA ARG A 294 -3.75 5.20 -10.20
C ARG A 294 -2.80 6.39 -10.35
N LEU A 295 -2.89 7.36 -9.46
CA LEU A 295 -1.98 8.50 -9.45
C LEU A 295 -0.56 8.09 -8.99
N GLY A 296 -0.42 6.89 -8.46
CA GLY A 296 0.85 6.31 -8.01
C GLY A 296 1.33 6.86 -6.68
N LEU A 297 2.49 6.36 -6.28
CA LEU A 297 3.15 6.58 -5.01
C LEU A 297 3.49 8.05 -4.79
N ASP A 298 4.01 8.74 -5.81
CA ASP A 298 4.40 10.16 -5.69
C ASP A 298 3.21 11.02 -5.22
N ARG A 299 2.03 10.77 -5.77
CA ARG A 299 0.85 11.56 -5.45
C ARG A 299 0.24 11.17 -4.11
N LEU A 300 0.28 9.88 -3.78
CA LEU A 300 -0.07 9.41 -2.45
C LEU A 300 0.81 10.08 -1.37
N LEU A 301 2.13 10.03 -1.53
CA LEU A 301 3.07 10.60 -0.56
C LEU A 301 2.92 12.11 -0.41
N ASP A 302 2.61 12.82 -1.50
CA ASP A 302 2.29 14.24 -1.47
C ASP A 302 1.03 14.53 -0.64
N PHE A 303 -0.01 13.68 -0.70
CA PHE A 303 -1.17 13.81 0.19
C PHE A 303 -0.87 13.42 1.64
N LEU A 304 -0.06 12.39 1.86
CA LEU A 304 0.40 11.99 3.20
C LEU A 304 1.35 13.01 3.83
N SER A 305 1.82 14.00 3.06
CA SER A 305 2.69 15.05 3.56
C SER A 305 1.93 16.13 4.35
N TYR A 306 0.61 16.26 4.21
CA TYR A 306 -0.17 17.27 4.93
C TYR A 306 -0.24 16.96 6.44
N ASP A 307 -0.19 17.99 7.28
CA ASP A 307 -0.36 17.79 8.71
C ASP A 307 -1.85 17.60 9.06
N MET A 308 -2.24 16.35 9.33
CA MET A 308 -3.61 16.03 9.70
C MET A 308 -4.00 16.55 11.08
N SER A 309 -3.07 17.06 11.89
CA SER A 309 -3.37 17.77 13.14
C SER A 309 -4.00 19.14 12.86
N ASN A 310 -3.51 19.81 11.82
CA ASN A 310 -3.87 21.18 11.48
C ASN A 310 -5.15 21.22 10.64
N LYS A 311 -6.16 21.96 11.12
CA LYS A 311 -7.45 22.15 10.43
C LYS A 311 -7.28 22.75 9.04
N ASP A 312 -6.35 23.69 8.87
CA ASP A 312 -6.15 24.39 7.61
C ASP A 312 -5.45 23.52 6.58
N ASP A 313 -4.50 22.67 7.01
CA ASP A 313 -3.89 21.64 6.16
C ASP A 313 -4.92 20.62 5.69
N ARG A 314 -5.83 20.17 6.57
CA ARG A 314 -6.94 19.29 6.17
C ARG A 314 -7.86 19.94 5.14
N LYS A 315 -8.20 21.23 5.30
CA LYS A 315 -8.97 21.99 4.30
C LYS A 315 -8.19 22.14 2.99
N ALA A 316 -6.89 22.41 3.04
CA ALA A 316 -6.03 22.50 1.87
C ALA A 316 -5.95 21.16 1.12
N LEU A 317 -5.79 20.06 1.85
CA LEU A 317 -5.83 18.71 1.29
C LEU A 317 -7.18 18.40 0.63
N LYS A 318 -8.29 18.70 1.30
CA LYS A 318 -9.64 18.52 0.74
C LYS A 318 -9.81 19.28 -0.58
N ARG A 319 -9.33 20.53 -0.66
CA ARG A 319 -9.32 21.32 -1.90
C ARG A 319 -8.45 20.68 -2.98
N LYS A 320 -7.27 20.17 -2.62
CA LYS A 320 -6.35 19.51 -3.57
C LYS A 320 -6.90 18.20 -4.10
N LEU A 321 -7.52 17.38 -3.25
CA LEU A 321 -8.21 16.16 -3.66
C LEU A 321 -9.35 16.48 -4.63
N LYS A 322 -10.16 17.51 -4.32
CA LYS A 322 -11.20 17.99 -5.23
C LYS A 322 -10.62 18.46 -6.57
N PHE A 323 -9.55 19.25 -6.56
CA PHE A 323 -8.89 19.70 -7.78
C PHE A 323 -8.41 18.53 -8.64
N VAL A 324 -7.81 17.50 -8.02
CA VAL A 324 -7.36 16.30 -8.73
C VAL A 324 -8.54 15.52 -9.30
N TRP A 325 -9.61 15.37 -8.53
CA TRP A 325 -10.85 14.74 -8.99
C TRP A 325 -11.44 15.46 -10.21
N ASP A 326 -11.59 16.78 -10.12
CA ASP A 326 -12.22 17.61 -11.16
C ASP A 326 -11.31 17.79 -12.39
N SER A 327 -9.99 17.88 -12.22
CA SER A 327 -9.07 18.25 -13.32
C SER A 327 -8.38 17.05 -13.97
N GLN A 328 -8.10 16.00 -13.20
CA GLN A 328 -7.36 14.83 -13.68
C GLN A 328 -8.28 13.63 -13.99
N HIS A 329 -9.59 13.77 -13.75
CA HIS A 329 -10.67 12.81 -14.07
C HIS A 329 -10.22 11.33 -14.01
N PRO A 330 -9.83 10.84 -12.82
CA PRO A 330 -9.42 9.44 -12.67
C PRO A 330 -10.53 8.42 -13.02
N ALA A 331 -11.77 8.89 -13.19
CA ALA A 331 -12.98 8.13 -13.51
C ALA A 331 -13.09 7.61 -14.97
N LYS A 332 -12.34 8.15 -15.95
CA LYS A 332 -12.40 7.65 -17.35
C LYS A 332 -11.57 6.39 -17.61
N ALA A 333 -10.69 6.03 -16.68
CA ALA A 333 -9.89 4.82 -16.80
C ALA A 333 -10.74 3.60 -16.40
N LYS A 334 -11.00 2.70 -17.35
CA LYS A 334 -11.71 1.44 -17.11
C LYS A 334 -11.07 0.66 -15.96
N ASP A 335 -11.89 -0.13 -15.28
CA ASP A 335 -11.55 -0.98 -14.14
C ASP A 335 -10.15 -1.65 -14.24
N TRP A 336 -9.34 -1.57 -13.17
CA TRP A 336 -7.98 -2.16 -13.11
C TRP A 336 -7.98 -3.64 -13.47
N THR A 337 -9.07 -4.34 -13.20
CA THR A 337 -9.33 -5.72 -13.60
C THR A 337 -9.12 -5.95 -15.10
N LYS A 338 -9.48 -4.97 -15.95
CA LYS A 338 -9.26 -5.03 -17.40
C LYS A 338 -7.84 -4.65 -17.80
N ALA A 339 -7.19 -3.74 -17.09
CA ALA A 339 -5.80 -3.35 -17.35
C ALA A 339 -4.82 -4.47 -16.98
N PHE A 340 -4.95 -5.04 -15.78
CA PHE A 340 -4.19 -6.21 -15.35
C PHE A 340 -4.60 -7.48 -16.10
N GLY A 341 -5.86 -7.61 -16.54
CA GLY A 341 -6.31 -8.75 -17.34
C GLY A 341 -5.53 -8.93 -18.65
N VAL A 342 -4.94 -7.85 -19.19
CA VAL A 342 -4.03 -7.91 -20.35
C VAL A 342 -2.65 -8.44 -19.98
N LEU A 343 -2.21 -8.25 -18.73
CA LEU A 343 -0.93 -8.72 -18.19
C LEU A 343 -0.99 -10.19 -17.71
N MET A 344 -2.19 -10.79 -17.69
CA MET A 344 -2.38 -12.18 -17.30
C MET A 344 -2.10 -13.12 -18.47
N SER A 345 -1.26 -14.14 -18.25
CA SER A 345 -1.04 -15.20 -19.23
C SER A 345 -2.36 -15.94 -19.57
N ALA A 346 -2.67 -16.07 -20.86
CA ALA A 346 -3.90 -16.67 -21.38
C ALA A 346 -4.14 -18.14 -20.92
N ASN A 347 -3.09 -18.81 -20.43
CA ASN A 347 -3.13 -20.22 -20.01
C ASN A 347 -3.64 -20.44 -18.56
N GLY A 348 -4.02 -19.39 -17.83
CA GLY A 348 -4.37 -19.45 -16.40
C GLY A 348 -5.83 -19.75 -16.02
N ARG A 349 -6.68 -20.31 -16.89
CA ARG A 349 -8.12 -20.55 -16.63
C ARG A 349 -8.45 -21.71 -15.66
N LYS A 350 -7.52 -22.18 -14.83
CA LYS A 350 -7.87 -23.08 -13.69
C LYS A 350 -8.33 -22.23 -12.49
N SER A 351 -9.32 -22.70 -11.74
CA SER A 351 -10.06 -21.94 -10.71
C SER A 351 -9.18 -21.36 -9.59
N SER A 352 -9.55 -20.19 -9.05
CA SER A 352 -8.83 -19.46 -7.98
C SER A 352 -8.94 -20.09 -6.61
N ARG A 353 -9.43 -21.33 -6.57
CA ARG A 353 -9.58 -22.13 -5.37
C ARG A 353 -8.24 -22.48 -4.73
N ASP A 354 -7.13 -22.51 -5.46
CA ASP A 354 -5.88 -23.05 -4.89
C ASP A 354 -5.11 -22.06 -3.99
N ILE A 355 -5.14 -20.76 -4.27
CA ILE A 355 -4.37 -19.75 -3.50
C ILE A 355 -4.99 -19.52 -2.12
N TYR A 356 -6.32 -19.39 -2.11
CA TYR A 356 -7.10 -19.08 -0.92
C TYR A 356 -7.80 -20.31 -0.31
N GLY A 357 -7.71 -21.46 -0.99
CA GLY A 357 -8.35 -22.72 -0.55
C GLY A 357 -7.78 -23.25 0.76
N LYS A 358 -6.49 -23.01 1.02
CA LYS A 358 -5.87 -23.36 2.31
C LYS A 358 -6.49 -22.59 3.49
N ILE A 359 -7.01 -21.38 3.24
CA ILE A 359 -7.61 -20.50 4.26
C ILE A 359 -9.15 -20.55 4.21
N GLY A 360 -9.72 -21.42 3.36
CA GLY A 360 -11.17 -21.58 3.20
C GLY A 360 -11.88 -20.36 2.61
N VAL A 361 -11.17 -19.42 1.98
CA VAL A 361 -11.75 -18.21 1.40
C VAL A 361 -12.36 -18.53 0.03
N CYS A 362 -13.66 -18.30 -0.11
CA CYS A 362 -14.38 -18.48 -1.35
C CYS A 362 -14.25 -17.25 -2.25
N HIS A 363 -13.66 -17.40 -3.42
CA HIS A 363 -13.50 -16.29 -4.38
C HIS A 363 -14.81 -15.69 -4.91
N GLN A 364 -15.94 -16.38 -4.74
CA GLN A 364 -17.27 -15.90 -5.11
C GLN A 364 -17.93 -15.09 -3.99
N ASP A 365 -17.34 -15.08 -2.79
CA ASP A 365 -17.77 -14.30 -1.64
C ASP A 365 -16.92 -13.03 -1.55
N GLU A 366 -17.41 -11.95 -2.18
CA GLU A 366 -16.69 -10.67 -2.27
C GLU A 366 -16.26 -10.11 -0.90
N PRO A 367 -17.09 -10.13 0.17
CA PRO A 367 -16.67 -9.82 1.53
C PRO A 367 -15.46 -10.62 2.04
N GLN A 368 -15.45 -11.96 1.86
CA GLN A 368 -14.33 -12.81 2.30
C GLN A 368 -13.03 -12.44 1.61
N LEU A 369 -13.13 -12.22 0.30
CA LEU A 369 -11.97 -11.84 -0.51
C LEU A 369 -11.42 -10.49 -0.09
N ARG A 370 -12.27 -9.50 0.23
CA ARG A 370 -11.83 -8.19 0.75
C ARG A 370 -11.12 -8.31 2.10
N VAL A 371 -11.63 -9.15 3.01
CA VAL A 371 -10.97 -9.41 4.30
C VAL A 371 -9.61 -10.06 4.10
N ALA A 372 -9.51 -11.09 3.25
CA ALA A 372 -8.25 -11.76 2.96
C ALA A 372 -7.23 -10.80 2.34
N GLN A 373 -7.67 -9.95 1.41
CA GLN A 373 -6.85 -8.91 0.81
C GLN A 373 -6.42 -7.86 1.84
N GLN A 374 -7.30 -7.38 2.73
CA GLN A 374 -6.88 -6.46 3.79
C GLN A 374 -5.93 -7.12 4.80
N SER A 375 -6.05 -8.42 5.03
CA SER A 375 -5.23 -9.10 6.04
C SER A 375 -3.79 -9.43 5.57
N ALA A 376 -3.46 -9.15 4.31
CA ALA A 376 -2.14 -9.43 3.71
C ALA A 376 -1.66 -10.89 3.77
N TRP A 377 -2.55 -11.84 4.07
CA TRP A 377 -2.16 -13.22 4.39
C TRP A 377 -1.33 -13.91 3.31
N ILE A 378 -1.65 -13.65 2.04
CA ILE A 378 -0.97 -14.25 0.89
C ILE A 378 0.54 -13.96 0.86
N PHE A 379 1.02 -12.93 1.56
CA PHE A 379 2.43 -12.55 1.58
C PHE A 379 3.26 -13.35 2.59
N PHE A 380 2.64 -13.90 3.63
CA PHE A 380 3.35 -14.63 4.69
C PHE A 380 3.65 -16.07 4.27
N ASP A 381 4.79 -16.59 4.73
CA ASP A 381 5.22 -17.96 4.45
C ASP A 381 4.52 -18.98 5.36
N ASP A 382 3.95 -18.52 6.47
CA ASP A 382 3.31 -19.33 7.51
C ASP A 382 1.99 -18.71 7.99
N GLU A 383 1.37 -19.37 8.97
CA GLU A 383 0.06 -19.01 9.52
C GLU A 383 0.15 -18.10 10.76
N ARG A 384 1.31 -17.52 11.08
CA ARG A 384 1.52 -16.81 12.37
C ARG A 384 0.65 -15.57 12.56
N PHE A 385 0.12 -15.03 11.46
CA PHE A 385 -0.80 -13.89 11.45
C PHE A 385 -2.21 -14.27 10.99
N TYR A 386 -2.49 -15.56 10.90
CA TYR A 386 -3.80 -16.06 10.49
C TYR A 386 -4.70 -16.15 11.72
N PRO A 387 -6.02 -16.03 11.53
CA PRO A 387 -6.95 -16.23 12.63
C PRO A 387 -6.84 -17.68 13.15
N PRO A 388 -6.92 -17.90 14.47
CA PRO A 388 -6.80 -19.23 15.07
C PRO A 388 -7.98 -20.16 14.77
N GLU A 389 -9.07 -19.64 14.20
CA GLU A 389 -10.27 -20.39 13.83
C GLU A 389 -10.52 -20.25 12.32
N PRO A 390 -11.00 -21.31 11.62
CA PRO A 390 -11.23 -21.28 10.18
C PRO A 390 -12.32 -20.27 9.81
N MET A 391 -12.08 -19.47 8.76
CA MET A 391 -12.96 -18.36 8.36
C MET A 391 -14.43 -18.79 8.07
N SER A 392 -14.66 -20.06 7.75
CA SER A 392 -16.00 -20.63 7.60
C SER A 392 -16.86 -20.56 8.88
N GLN A 393 -16.24 -20.67 10.06
CA GLN A 393 -16.92 -20.49 11.36
C GLN A 393 -17.18 -19.01 11.68
N TRP A 394 -16.48 -18.09 11.02
CA TRP A 394 -16.55 -16.64 11.26
C TRP A 394 -17.77 -16.02 10.56
N MET A 395 -18.38 -16.78 9.65
CA MET A 395 -19.45 -16.37 8.76
C MET A 395 -20.68 -17.28 8.84
N GLU A 396 -20.95 -17.90 9.99
CA GLU A 396 -22.29 -18.44 10.24
C GLU A 396 -23.29 -17.28 10.11
N ARG A 397 -24.04 -17.29 9.00
CA ARG A 397 -25.09 -16.30 8.75
C ARG A 397 -26.04 -16.30 9.96
N PRO A 398 -26.52 -15.14 10.43
CA PRO A 398 -27.74 -15.13 11.19
C PRO A 398 -28.77 -15.89 10.35
N LYS A 399 -29.30 -16.98 10.89
CA LYS A 399 -30.44 -17.67 10.29
C LYS A 399 -31.60 -16.68 10.35
N HIS A 400 -31.72 -15.80 9.36
CA HIS A 400 -32.95 -15.07 9.16
C HIS A 400 -34.04 -16.13 9.00
N PRO A 401 -35.13 -16.07 9.79
CA PRO A 401 -36.22 -17.02 9.63
C PRO A 401 -36.65 -16.98 8.16
N ARG A 402 -36.60 -18.16 7.51
CA ARG A 402 -36.98 -18.31 6.11
C ARG A 402 -38.33 -17.62 5.91
N ARG A 403 -38.39 -16.70 4.94
CA ARG A 403 -39.64 -16.16 4.41
C ARG A 403 -40.57 -17.34 4.12
N GLN A 404 -41.66 -17.47 4.87
CA GLN A 404 -42.78 -18.28 4.41
C GLN A 404 -43.41 -17.53 3.22
N PRO A 405 -43.47 -18.13 2.03
CA PRO A 405 -44.18 -17.54 0.92
C PRO A 405 -45.69 -17.56 1.25
N GLY A 406 -46.32 -16.39 1.40
CA GLY A 406 -47.78 -16.34 1.48
C GLY A 406 -48.45 -15.25 2.32
N LYS A 407 -47.73 -14.44 3.12
CA LYS A 407 -48.37 -13.33 3.86
C LYS A 407 -48.16 -11.99 3.15
N LYS A 408 -49.26 -11.43 2.62
CA LYS A 408 -49.34 -10.03 2.18
C LYS A 408 -48.99 -9.10 3.35
N ARG A 409 -48.24 -8.04 3.08
CA ARG A 409 -47.92 -6.99 4.06
C ARG A 409 -49.20 -6.25 4.41
N ASP A 410 -49.56 -6.22 5.68
CA ASP A 410 -50.41 -5.16 6.22
C ASP A 410 -49.50 -3.98 6.56
N PHE A 411 -49.82 -2.80 6.04
CA PHE A 411 -48.98 -1.59 6.12
C PHE A 411 -49.28 -0.76 7.38
N SER A 412 -49.94 -1.35 8.38
CA SER A 412 -50.44 -0.66 9.58
C SER A 412 -49.53 -0.75 10.82
N GLU A 413 -48.43 -1.52 10.79
CA GLU A 413 -47.56 -1.71 11.98
C GLU A 413 -46.30 -0.82 12.04
N TYR A 414 -46.14 0.18 11.16
CA TYR A 414 -44.98 1.11 11.19
C TYR A 414 -45.30 2.53 11.67
N VAL A 415 -46.40 2.73 12.39
CA VAL A 415 -46.70 4.00 13.06
C VAL A 415 -47.12 3.72 14.49
N THR A 416 -46.15 3.57 15.38
CA THR A 416 -46.23 3.91 16.81
C THR A 416 -44.90 3.56 17.46
N HIS A 417 -44.04 4.57 17.62
CA HIS A 417 -43.09 4.80 18.72
C HIS A 417 -42.09 5.88 18.28
N TRP A 418 -42.62 7.10 18.27
CA TRP A 418 -41.85 8.33 18.41
C TRP A 418 -42.67 9.23 19.34
N GLU A 419 -42.51 9.02 20.64
CA GLU A 419 -42.52 10.06 21.68
C GLU A 419 -41.42 9.72 22.68
#